data_AF-A0A7V8W6P9-F1
#
_entry.id   AF-A0A7V8W6P9-F1
#
_cell.length_a   1.000
_cell.length_b   1.000
_cell.length_c   1.000
_cell.angle_alpha   90.00
_cell.angle_beta   90.00
_cell.angle_gamma   90.00
#
_symmetry.space_group_name_H-M   'P 1'
#
loop_
_entity.id
_entity.type
_entity.pdbx_description
1 polymer ?
#
loop_
_entity_poly.entity_id
_entity_poly.type
_entity_poly.pdbx_seq_one_letter_code
_entity_poly.pdbx_strand_id
1 'polypeptide(L)'
;MQTLDIDCPEMPDLQFVLLVAALCTSGLTQCNVPEVVRATIFDRCWMLIHEGPPPTKVEERVLELRAWTEVTLDAMLETIRSVLRTAGIRTLAWEHPLSETTHSRTAAIQPPIERLQLLYPPPTDVAGRGPDALTGHNHPFL
;
A
#
# COMPACT_ATOMS: atom_id res chain seq x y z
N MET A 1 2.42 -20.13 -3.04
CA MET A 1 2.87 -19.69 -4.39
C MET A 1 1.79 -18.87 -5.08
N GLN A 2 2.08 -17.61 -5.40
CA GLN A 2 1.23 -16.71 -6.19
C GLN A 2 1.79 -16.60 -7.62
N THR A 3 0.91 -16.49 -8.61
CA THR A 3 1.28 -16.37 -10.02
C THR A 3 0.55 -15.20 -10.68
N LEU A 4 1.23 -14.50 -11.58
CA LEU A 4 0.67 -13.40 -12.35
C LEU A 4 1.14 -13.47 -13.80
N ASP A 5 0.21 -13.39 -14.74
CA ASP A 5 0.54 -13.25 -16.15
C ASP A 5 0.97 -11.81 -16.47
N ILE A 6 2.09 -11.65 -17.17
CA ILE A 6 2.67 -10.32 -17.46
C ILE A 6 1.93 -9.63 -18.61
N ASP A 7 1.33 -10.40 -19.51
CA ASP A 7 0.62 -9.92 -20.68
C ASP A 7 -0.82 -9.53 -20.32
N CYS A 8 -1.46 -10.33 -19.47
CA CYS A 8 -2.81 -10.12 -18.98
C CYS A 8 -2.87 -10.22 -17.44
N PRO A 9 -2.40 -9.21 -16.69
CA PRO A 9 -2.28 -9.28 -15.24
C PRO A 9 -3.62 -9.18 -14.48
N GLU A 10 -4.76 -9.05 -15.18
CA GLU A 10 -6.12 -8.89 -14.61
C GLU A 10 -6.21 -7.83 -13.48
N MET A 11 -5.28 -6.86 -13.48
CA MET A 11 -5.20 -5.80 -12.48
C MET A 11 -4.80 -4.47 -13.14
N PRO A 12 -5.06 -3.32 -12.50
CA PRO A 12 -4.67 -2.01 -13.00
C PRO A 12 -3.14 -1.90 -13.17
N ASP A 13 -2.71 -1.15 -14.18
CA ASP A 13 -1.29 -0.98 -14.49
C ASP A 13 -0.48 -0.45 -13.30
N LEU A 14 -1.06 0.49 -12.55
CA LEU A 14 -0.44 0.98 -11.31
C LEU A 14 -0.20 -0.16 -10.31
N GLN A 15 -1.19 -1.02 -10.07
CA GLN A 15 -1.03 -2.14 -9.13
C GLN A 15 0.03 -3.13 -9.62
N PHE A 16 0.06 -3.39 -10.94
CA PHE A 16 1.08 -4.24 -11.55
C PHE A 16 2.49 -3.68 -11.35
N VAL A 17 2.71 -2.40 -11.67
CA VAL A 17 4.02 -1.76 -11.53
C VAL A 17 4.46 -1.74 -10.08
N LEU A 18 3.56 -1.43 -9.14
CA LEU A 18 3.84 -1.43 -7.70
C LEU A 18 4.24 -2.81 -7.18
N LEU A 19 3.53 -3.84 -7.61
CA LEU A 19 3.84 -5.21 -7.24
C LEU A 19 5.22 -5.62 -7.75
N VAL A 20 5.53 -5.37 -9.02
CA VAL A 20 6.84 -5.69 -9.59
C VAL A 20 7.95 -4.88 -8.91
N ALA A 21 7.73 -3.60 -8.64
CA ALA A 21 8.66 -2.76 -7.90
C ALA A 21 8.93 -3.34 -6.50
N ALA A 22 7.88 -3.73 -5.77
CA ALA A 22 8.01 -4.37 -4.47
C ALA A 22 8.75 -5.71 -4.56
N LEU A 23 8.50 -6.53 -5.58
CA LEU A 23 9.23 -7.79 -5.78
C LEU A 23 10.74 -7.56 -6.03
N CYS A 24 11.09 -6.44 -6.66
CA CYS A 24 12.49 -6.06 -6.90
C CYS A 24 13.21 -5.61 -5.62
N THR A 25 12.50 -5.06 -4.64
CA THR A 25 13.08 -4.53 -3.39
C THR A 25 12.90 -5.48 -2.20
N SER A 26 11.93 -6.41 -2.26
CA SER A 26 11.56 -7.31 -1.16
C SER A 26 12.62 -8.38 -0.85
N GLY A 27 13.66 -8.56 -1.67
CA GLY A 27 14.71 -9.54 -1.43
C GLY A 27 14.23 -10.99 -1.36
N LEU A 28 13.05 -11.31 -1.92
CA LEU A 28 12.47 -12.66 -1.85
C LEU A 28 13.43 -13.69 -2.45
N THR A 29 13.69 -14.76 -1.69
CA THR A 29 14.52 -15.90 -2.11
C THR A 29 13.74 -16.84 -3.04
N GLN A 30 12.42 -16.91 -2.90
CA GLN A 30 11.53 -17.77 -3.70
C GLN A 30 10.76 -16.93 -4.73
N CYS A 31 11.46 -16.53 -5.79
CA CYS A 31 10.88 -15.85 -6.95
C CYS A 31 11.49 -16.43 -8.23
N ASN A 32 10.66 -16.67 -9.26
CA ASN A 32 11.13 -17.15 -10.58
C ASN A 32 11.94 -16.07 -11.34
N VAL A 33 11.95 -14.82 -10.86
CA VAL A 33 12.73 -13.74 -11.44
C VAL A 33 14.12 -13.71 -10.79
N PRO A 34 15.21 -13.94 -11.56
CA PRO A 34 16.55 -13.90 -11.02
C PRO A 34 16.91 -12.49 -10.53
N GLU A 35 17.78 -12.41 -9.52
CA GLU A 35 18.16 -11.16 -8.88
C GLU A 35 18.72 -10.12 -9.85
N VAL A 36 19.51 -10.55 -10.84
CA VAL A 36 20.05 -9.68 -11.88
C VAL A 36 18.95 -9.00 -12.72
N VAL A 37 17.86 -9.72 -13.02
CA VAL A 37 16.72 -9.18 -13.76
C VAL A 37 15.95 -8.18 -12.89
N ARG A 38 15.71 -8.52 -11.61
CA ARG A 38 15.09 -7.60 -10.64
C ARG A 38 15.88 -6.30 -10.48
N ALA A 39 17.20 -6.41 -10.34
CA ALA A 39 18.09 -5.24 -10.24
C ALA A 39 18.06 -4.39 -11.51
N THR A 40 18.01 -5.03 -12.69
CA THR A 40 17.89 -4.34 -13.98
C THR A 40 16.57 -3.59 -14.11
N ILE A 41 15.45 -4.22 -13.72
CA ILE A 41 14.12 -3.57 -13.71
C ILE A 41 14.17 -2.34 -12.81
N PHE A 42 14.70 -2.49 -11.59
CA PHE A 42 14.81 -1.38 -10.64
C PHE A 42 15.67 -0.23 -11.17
N ASP A 43 16.87 -0.53 -11.70
CA ASP A 43 17.79 0.46 -12.27
C ASP A 43 17.14 1.27 -13.40
N ARG A 44 16.45 0.58 -14.31
CA ARG A 44 15.75 1.23 -15.42
C ARG A 44 14.57 2.06 -14.94
N CYS A 45 13.75 1.55 -14.02
CA CYS A 45 12.64 2.31 -13.46
C CYS A 45 13.13 3.51 -12.64
N TRP A 46 14.25 3.39 -11.92
CA TRP A 46 14.86 4.47 -11.18
C TRP A 46 15.28 5.62 -12.10
N MET A 47 16.00 5.30 -13.18
CA MET A 47 16.45 6.27 -14.18
C MET A 47 15.30 7.00 -14.90
N LEU A 48 14.09 6.46 -14.88
CA LEU A 48 12.91 7.10 -15.47
C LEU A 48 12.28 8.16 -14.54
N ILE A 49 12.49 8.07 -13.22
CA ILE A 49 11.85 8.95 -12.23
C ILE A 49 12.87 9.91 -11.60
N HIS A 50 14.08 9.41 -11.35
CA HIS A 50 15.09 10.08 -10.53
C HIS A 50 16.27 10.53 -11.39
N GLU A 51 16.76 11.73 -11.09
CA GLU A 51 17.98 12.27 -11.67
C GLU A 51 19.19 11.74 -10.87
N GLY A 52 19.73 10.58 -11.27
CA GLY A 52 20.95 10.04 -10.69
C GLY A 52 21.02 8.51 -10.68
N PRO A 53 22.19 7.93 -10.36
CA PRO A 53 22.35 6.49 -10.28
C PRO A 53 21.51 5.90 -9.13
N PRO A 54 21.00 4.67 -9.27
CA PRO A 54 20.25 4.02 -8.20
C PRO A 54 21.13 3.76 -6.97
N PRO A 55 20.53 3.77 -5.77
CA PRO A 55 21.26 3.55 -4.54
C PRO A 55 21.84 2.13 -4.48
N THR A 56 23.07 2.04 -3.97
CA THR A 56 23.82 0.79 -3.83
C THR A 56 23.23 -0.10 -2.74
N LYS A 57 22.65 0.49 -1.69
CA LYS A 57 22.03 -0.24 -0.59
C LYS A 57 20.57 -0.56 -0.93
N VAL A 58 20.19 -1.82 -0.70
CA VAL A 58 18.82 -2.31 -0.96
C VAL A 58 17.79 -1.57 -0.10
N GLU A 59 18.14 -1.20 1.13
CA GLU A 59 17.25 -0.46 2.05
C GLU A 59 16.88 0.94 1.53
N GLU A 60 17.74 1.54 0.71
CA GLU A 60 17.53 2.88 0.14
C GLU A 60 16.84 2.81 -1.24
N ARG A 61 16.60 1.60 -1.78
CA ARG A 61 15.93 1.36 -3.06
C ARG A 61 14.42 1.53 -2.95
N VAL A 62 13.98 2.77 -2.74
CA VAL A 62 12.56 3.15 -2.68
C VAL A 62 12.20 3.95 -3.92
N LEU A 63 11.28 3.46 -4.74
CA LEU A 63 10.75 4.22 -5.88
C LEU A 63 9.65 5.17 -5.38
N GLU A 64 9.86 6.48 -5.55
CA GLU A 64 8.85 7.46 -5.16
C GLU A 64 7.70 7.51 -6.17
N LEU A 65 6.52 7.05 -5.73
CA LEU A 65 5.31 6.92 -6.54
C LEU A 65 4.53 8.23 -6.70
N ARG A 66 4.82 9.22 -5.85
CA ARG A 66 4.00 10.42 -5.68
C ARG A 66 4.07 11.38 -6.88
N ALA A 67 5.10 11.25 -7.71
CA ALA A 67 5.34 12.09 -8.89
C ALA A 67 4.94 11.42 -10.22
N TRP A 68 4.27 10.27 -10.18
CA TRP A 68 4.01 9.50 -11.40
C TRP A 68 2.89 10.11 -12.22
N THR A 69 3.22 10.48 -13.45
CA THR A 69 2.23 10.81 -14.48
C THR A 69 1.80 9.54 -15.21
N GLU A 70 0.68 9.58 -15.93
CA GLU A 70 0.24 8.45 -16.77
C GLU A 70 1.32 8.04 -17.79
N VAL A 71 2.07 9.01 -18.32
CA VAL A 71 3.19 8.77 -19.25
C VAL A 71 4.34 8.04 -18.55
N THR A 72 4.65 8.41 -17.31
CA THR A 72 5.69 7.75 -16.51
C THR A 72 5.29 6.30 -16.21
N LEU A 73 4.01 6.07 -15.89
CA LEU A 73 3.48 4.75 -15.60
C LEU A 73 3.54 3.83 -16.83
N ASP A 74 3.14 4.34 -18.00
CA ASP A 74 3.20 3.61 -19.27
C ASP A 74 4.65 3.23 -19.63
N ALA A 75 5.59 4.18 -19.50
CA ALA A 75 7.01 3.93 -19.74
C ALA A 75 7.58 2.86 -18.79
N MET A 76 7.16 2.83 -17.52
CA MET A 76 7.55 1.77 -16.59
C MET A 76 6.96 0.43 -16.96
N LEU A 77 5.68 0.40 -17.32
CA LEU A 77 4.99 -0.82 -17.70
C LEU A 77 5.66 -1.47 -18.91
N GLU A 78 5.93 -0.68 -19.95
CA GLU A 78 6.69 -1.07 -21.14
C GLU A 78 8.08 -1.59 -20.77
N THR A 79 8.81 -0.87 -19.92
CA THR A 79 10.16 -1.24 -19.46
C THR A 79 10.15 -2.58 -18.73
N ILE A 80 9.23 -2.75 -17.77
CA ILE A 80 9.07 -3.98 -16.99
C ILE A 80 8.74 -5.16 -17.91
N ARG A 81 7.73 -5.01 -18.77
CA ARG A 81 7.32 -6.06 -19.72
C ARG A 81 8.46 -6.42 -20.67
N SER A 82 9.18 -5.42 -21.17
CA SER A 82 10.32 -5.63 -22.08
C SER A 82 11.45 -6.41 -21.42
N VAL A 83 11.84 -6.03 -20.20
CA VAL A 83 12.91 -6.72 -19.45
C VAL A 83 12.51 -8.15 -19.10
N LEU A 84 11.28 -8.37 -18.61
CA LEU A 84 10.79 -9.70 -18.27
C LEU A 84 10.67 -10.61 -19.51
N ARG A 85 10.15 -10.08 -20.63
CA ARG A 85 10.06 -10.81 -21.90
C ARG A 85 11.44 -11.17 -22.45
N THR A 86 12.41 -10.27 -22.34
CA THR A 86 13.80 -10.52 -22.72
C THR A 86 14.43 -11.62 -21.88
N ALA A 87 14.08 -11.70 -20.60
CA ALA A 87 14.48 -12.80 -19.72
C ALA A 87 13.70 -14.11 -19.97
N GLY A 88 12.77 -14.13 -20.92
CA GLY A 88 11.92 -15.30 -21.22
C GLY A 88 10.81 -15.54 -20.19
N ILE A 89 10.56 -14.58 -19.30
CA ILE A 89 9.57 -14.70 -18.23
C ILE A 89 8.23 -14.17 -18.76
N ARG A 90 7.23 -15.06 -18.82
CA ARG A 90 5.84 -14.72 -19.21
C ARG A 90 4.89 -14.67 -18.02
N THR A 91 5.19 -15.44 -16.99
CA THR A 91 4.41 -15.52 -15.76
C THR A 91 5.35 -15.27 -14.59
N LEU A 92 5.04 -14.25 -13.79
CA LEU A 92 5.70 -13.99 -12.53
C LEU A 92 5.17 -14.99 -11.50
N ALA A 93 6.08 -15.68 -10.83
CA ALA A 93 5.74 -16.58 -9.74
C ALA A 93 6.62 -16.25 -8.53
N TRP A 94 5.99 -15.97 -7.40
CA TRP A 94 6.67 -15.68 -6.15
C TRP A 94 5.97 -16.37 -4.99
N GLU A 95 6.76 -16.72 -3.98
CA GLU A 95 6.24 -17.11 -2.68
C GLU A 95 6.40 -15.93 -1.75
N HIS A 96 5.27 -15.34 -1.36
CA HIS A 96 5.26 -14.58 -0.13
C HIS A 96 5.31 -15.63 0.98
N PRO A 97 6.33 -15.65 1.87
CA PRO A 97 6.18 -16.40 3.11
C PRO A 97 4.87 -15.88 3.68
N LEU A 98 3.90 -16.78 3.90
CA LEU A 98 2.71 -16.38 4.66
C LEU A 98 3.30 -15.77 5.92
N SER A 99 3.21 -14.43 6.09
CA SER A 99 3.28 -13.85 7.42
C SER A 99 2.36 -14.73 8.19
N GLU A 100 2.87 -15.47 9.17
CA GLU A 100 2.10 -16.42 9.95
C GLU A 100 0.79 -15.70 10.23
N THR A 101 -0.25 -16.05 9.47
CA THR A 101 -1.56 -15.47 9.68
C THR A 101 -1.76 -15.87 11.10
N THR A 102 -1.88 -14.90 12.00
CA THR A 102 -2.27 -15.14 13.39
C THR A 102 -3.52 -16.01 13.32
N HIS A 103 -3.30 -17.32 13.28
CA HIS A 103 -4.29 -18.37 13.16
C HIS A 103 -4.72 -18.62 14.60
N SER A 104 -5.17 -17.52 15.19
CA SER A 104 -5.95 -17.42 16.39
C SER A 104 -7.11 -16.48 16.07
N ARG A 105 -7.63 -16.55 14.83
CA ARG A 105 -9.04 -16.32 14.55
C ARG A 105 -9.82 -17.57 14.98
N THR A 106 -9.62 -17.98 16.22
CA THR A 106 -10.55 -18.85 16.91
C THR A 106 -11.81 -18.02 17.12
N ALA A 107 -12.92 -18.57 16.65
CA ALA A 107 -14.27 -18.04 16.73
C ALA A 107 -14.61 -17.40 18.09
N ALA A 108 -14.46 -16.08 18.20
CA ALA A 108 -15.11 -15.20 19.20
C ALA A 108 -14.71 -13.74 18.93
N ILE A 109 -15.17 -13.15 17.82
CA ILE A 109 -14.99 -11.71 17.59
C ILE A 109 -16.38 -11.08 17.61
N GLN A 110 -16.69 -10.41 18.72
CA GLN A 110 -17.75 -9.41 18.79
C GLN A 110 -17.55 -8.38 17.68
N PRO A 111 -18.63 -7.84 17.09
CA PRO A 111 -18.53 -6.96 15.94
C PRO A 111 -17.63 -5.73 16.24
N PRO A 112 -16.78 -5.32 15.27
CA PRO A 112 -15.73 -4.32 15.47
C PRO A 112 -16.23 -2.93 15.92
N ILE A 113 -17.53 -2.66 15.79
CA ILE A 113 -18.16 -1.42 16.22
C ILE A 113 -18.10 -1.25 17.75
N GLU A 114 -18.21 -2.33 18.53
CA GLU A 114 -18.17 -2.24 20.01
C GLU A 114 -16.78 -1.85 20.54
N ARG A 115 -15.70 -2.27 19.87
CA ARG A 115 -14.34 -1.89 20.28
C ARG A 115 -14.03 -0.42 20.03
N LEU A 116 -14.62 0.19 19.01
CA LEU A 116 -14.40 1.60 18.70
C LEU A 116 -15.05 2.52 19.74
N GLN A 117 -16.21 2.13 20.29
CA GLN A 117 -16.90 2.90 21.32
C GLN A 117 -16.17 2.96 22.68
N LEU A 118 -15.27 2.01 22.94
CA LEU A 118 -14.41 2.01 24.14
C LEU A 118 -13.22 2.97 24.03
N LEU A 119 -12.78 3.28 22.81
CA LEU A 119 -11.62 4.15 22.56
C LEU A 119 -12.01 5.63 22.46
N TYR A 120 -13.30 5.91 22.22
CA TYR A 120 -13.87 7.25 22.17
C TYR A 120 -15.12 7.30 23.04
N PRO A 121 -14.99 7.41 24.37
CA PRO A 121 -16.15 7.64 25.21
C PRO A 121 -16.80 8.98 24.78
N PRO A 122 -18.14 9.05 24.68
CA PRO A 122 -18.80 10.33 24.46
C PRO A 122 -18.40 11.29 25.58
N PRO A 123 -18.15 12.58 25.28
CA PRO A 123 -17.80 13.54 26.30
C PRO A 123 -18.89 13.55 27.36
N THR A 124 -18.52 13.26 28.61
CA THR A 124 -19.41 13.41 29.77
C THR A 124 -19.91 14.85 29.77
N ASP A 125 -21.22 15.02 29.59
CA ASP A 125 -21.91 16.27 29.87
C ASP A 125 -21.62 16.62 31.34
N VAL A 126 -20.61 17.46 31.54
CA VAL A 126 -20.34 18.11 32.82
C VAL A 126 -21.39 19.21 32.99
N ALA A 127 -22.66 18.83 33.12
CA ALA A 127 -23.68 19.71 33.63
C ALA A 127 -23.35 20.04 35.09
N GLY A 128 -22.67 21.17 35.25
CA GLY A 128 -22.32 21.76 36.52
C GLY A 128 -23.53 21.94 37.42
N ARG A 129 -23.32 21.61 38.69
CA ARG A 129 -24.05 22.16 39.83
C ARG A 129 -23.99 23.70 39.77
N GLY A 130 -25.17 24.35 39.81
CA GLY A 130 -25.37 25.82 39.83
C GLY A 130 -24.79 26.54 41.07
N PRO A 131 -25.11 27.82 41.38
CA PRO A 131 -26.33 28.60 41.09
C PRO A 131 -26.07 30.08 40.68
N ASP A 132 -27.12 30.91 40.74
CA ASP A 132 -27.19 32.39 40.57
C ASP A 132 -27.29 32.90 39.13
N ALA A 133 -28.02 33.95 38.77
CA ALA A 133 -29.14 34.69 39.34
C ALA A 133 -29.45 35.79 38.28
N LEU A 134 -30.74 36.00 37.99
CA LEU A 134 -31.34 37.25 37.51
C LEU A 134 -31.26 37.66 36.03
N THR A 135 -32.43 38.16 35.61
CA THR A 135 -32.75 39.05 34.47
C THR A 135 -33.05 38.30 33.18
N GLY A 136 -34.25 38.30 32.61
CA GLY A 136 -35.41 39.18 32.72
C GLY A 136 -36.03 39.28 31.32
N HIS A 137 -37.36 39.33 31.25
CA HIS A 137 -38.20 39.58 30.06
C HIS A 137 -38.22 38.51 28.94
N ASN A 138 -39.35 37.81 28.79
CA ASN A 138 -40.42 38.32 27.93
C ASN A 138 -41.75 37.58 28.17
N HIS A 139 -42.84 38.33 28.10
CA HIS A 139 -44.22 37.88 28.30
C HIS A 139 -44.73 37.10 27.07
N PRO A 140 -45.70 36.17 27.25
CA PRO A 140 -46.16 35.25 26.21
C PRO A 140 -47.23 35.86 25.29
N PHE A 141 -47.29 35.35 24.06
CA PHE A 141 -48.48 35.45 23.22
C PHE A 141 -49.42 34.26 23.54
N LEU A 142 -50.68 34.64 23.78
CA LEU A 142 -51.91 33.86 24.08
C LEU A 142 -52.15 33.51 25.55
#